data_AF-A0A1S3PDI1-F1
#
_entry.id   AF-A0A1S3PDI1-F1
#
_cell.length_a   1.000
_cell.length_b   1.000
_cell.length_c   1.000
_cell.angle_alpha   90.00
_cell.angle_beta   90.00
_cell.angle_gamma   90.00
#
_symmetry.space_group_name_H-M   'P 1'
#
loop_
_entity.id
_entity.type
_entity.pdbx_description
1 polymer ?
#
loop_
_entity_poly.entity_id
_entity_poly.type
_entity_poly.pdbx_seq_one_letter_code
_entity_poly.pdbx_strand_id
1 'polypeptide(L)'
;EEYRAESISWHHIDYIDNTGCINLISKKPTALLHLLDEECNFPQASNQTLLDKFKRQHEGNSYIEFPAVMEPAFIICHYAGKVKYGIK
;
A
#
# COMPACT_ATOMS: atom_id res chain seq x y z
N GLU A 1 -18.46 -0.73 -22.14
CA GLU A 1 -19.75 -0.61 -22.87
C GLU A 1 -19.58 -0.60 -24.38
N GLU A 2 -18.51 0.00 -24.94
CA GLU A 2 -18.25 0.05 -26.39
C GLU A 2 -18.18 -1.31 -27.10
N TYR A 3 -17.53 -2.32 -26.52
CA TYR A 3 -17.41 -3.65 -27.16
C TYR A 3 -18.75 -4.34 -27.41
N ARG A 4 -19.77 -4.05 -26.59
CA ARG A 4 -21.13 -4.58 -26.75
C ARG A 4 -21.91 -3.84 -27.85
N ALA A 5 -21.55 -2.59 -28.12
CA ALA A 5 -22.13 -1.79 -29.21
C ALA A 5 -21.55 -2.20 -30.57
N GLU A 6 -20.28 -2.63 -30.61
CA GLU A 6 -19.60 -3.02 -31.86
C GLU A 6 -19.74 -4.52 -32.22
N SER A 7 -20.56 -5.29 -31.48
CA SER A 7 -20.73 -6.75 -31.66
C SER A 7 -19.41 -7.54 -31.58
N ILE A 8 -18.43 -7.01 -30.83
CA ILE A 8 -17.14 -7.66 -30.64
C ILE A 8 -17.30 -8.68 -29.49
N SER A 9 -16.88 -9.92 -29.73
CA SER A 9 -16.89 -10.99 -28.71
C SER A 9 -15.87 -10.69 -27.60
N TRP A 10 -16.29 -9.86 -26.64
CA TRP A 10 -15.49 -9.49 -25.49
C TRP A 10 -15.38 -10.68 -24.53
N HIS A 11 -14.18 -11.26 -24.45
CA HIS A 11 -13.84 -12.16 -23.37
C HIS A 11 -13.50 -11.31 -22.15
N HIS A 12 -14.11 -11.61 -21.00
CA HIS A 12 -13.77 -10.94 -19.75
C HIS A 12 -12.30 -11.20 -19.46
N ILE A 13 -11.48 -10.17 -19.61
CA ILE A 13 -10.06 -10.24 -19.24
C ILE A 13 -10.05 -10.18 -17.72
N ASP A 14 -9.59 -11.25 -17.08
CA ASP A 14 -9.36 -11.25 -15.64
C ASP A 14 -8.20 -10.32 -15.32
N TYR A 15 -8.54 -9.11 -14.87
CA TYR A 15 -7.56 -8.17 -14.34
C TYR A 15 -7.26 -8.50 -12.89
N ILE A 16 -5.99 -8.40 -12.51
CA ILE A 16 -5.60 -8.47 -11.10
C ILE A 16 -6.12 -7.21 -10.42
N ASP A 17 -7.06 -7.37 -9.47
CA ASP A 17 -7.63 -6.26 -8.72
C ASP A 17 -6.55 -5.63 -7.80
N ASN A 18 -6.07 -4.45 -8.19
CA ASN A 18 -5.09 -3.68 -7.42
C ASN A 18 -5.75 -2.72 -6.41
N THR A 19 -7.08 -2.74 -6.28
CA THR A 19 -7.84 -1.87 -5.37
C THR A 19 -7.38 -2.02 -3.93
N GLY A 20 -7.00 -3.23 -3.50
CA GLY A 20 -6.42 -3.48 -2.18
C GLY A 20 -5.12 -2.71 -1.93
N CYS A 21 -4.21 -2.72 -2.89
CA CYS A 21 -2.95 -1.98 -2.84
C CYS A 21 -3.18 -0.46 -2.88
N ILE A 22 -4.10 0.02 -3.73
CA ILE A 22 -4.46 1.44 -3.81
C ILE A 22 -5.06 1.91 -2.48
N ASN A 23 -5.92 1.09 -1.87
CA ASN A 23 -6.52 1.40 -0.58
C ASN A 23 -5.47 1.46 0.54
N LEU A 24 -4.50 0.56 0.54
CA LEU A 24 -3.38 0.60 1.49
C LEU A 24 -2.62 1.95 1.41
N ILE A 25 -2.40 2.48 0.21
CA ILE A 25 -1.61 3.70 0.00
C ILE A 25 -2.43 4.97 0.29
N SER A 26 -3.69 5.03 -0.15
CA SER A 26 -4.44 6.30 -0.24
C SER A 26 -5.76 6.36 0.53
N LYS A 27 -6.30 5.24 1.05
CA LYS A 27 -7.61 5.23 1.73
C LYS A 27 -7.53 5.81 3.15
N LYS A 28 -8.24 6.91 3.39
CA LYS A 28 -8.40 7.45 4.74
C LYS A 28 -9.23 6.52 5.65
N PRO A 29 -8.99 6.49 6.97
CA PRO A 29 -7.92 7.20 7.69
C PRO A 29 -6.66 6.34 7.90
N THR A 30 -6.66 5.06 7.56
CA THR A 30 -5.58 4.15 7.98
C THR A 30 -4.50 3.91 6.94
N ALA A 31 -4.60 4.51 5.76
CA ALA A 31 -3.60 4.35 4.71
C ALA A 31 -2.24 4.98 5.03
N LEU A 32 -1.21 4.50 4.34
CA LEU A 32 0.18 4.90 4.54
C LEU A 32 0.38 6.42 4.43
N LEU A 33 -0.20 7.07 3.43
CA LEU A 33 -0.08 8.53 3.26
C LEU A 33 -0.75 9.31 4.40
N HIS A 34 -1.88 8.82 4.91
CA HIS A 34 -2.56 9.49 6.02
C HIS A 34 -1.78 9.37 7.32
N LEU A 35 -1.27 8.17 7.61
CA LEU A 35 -0.42 7.92 8.77
C LEU A 35 0.90 8.72 8.70
N LEU A 36 1.45 8.89 7.50
CA LEU A 36 2.60 9.75 7.26
C LEU A 36 2.26 11.22 7.56
N ASP A 37 1.14 11.73 7.05
CA ASP A 37 0.68 13.09 7.34
C ASP A 37 0.51 13.30 8.85
N GLU A 38 -0.08 12.35 9.58
CA GLU A 38 -0.24 12.43 11.04
C GLU A 38 1.11 12.48 11.77
N GLU A 39 2.06 11.60 11.42
CA GLU A 39 3.38 11.58 12.04
C GLU A 39 4.16 12.87 11.73
N CYS A 40 4.11 13.37 10.49
CA CYS A 40 4.76 14.63 10.13
C CYS A 40 4.24 15.84 10.94
N ASN A 41 2.99 15.79 11.41
CA ASN A 41 2.41 16.84 12.24
C ASN A 41 2.65 16.64 13.75
N PHE A 42 3.22 15.51 14.17
CA PHE A 42 3.42 15.21 15.59
C PHE A 42 4.83 15.64 16.05
N PRO A 43 4.94 16.52 17.06
CA PRO A 43 6.21 17.17 17.42
C PRO A 43 7.29 16.24 18.04
N GLN A 44 6.98 14.96 18.23
CA GLN A 44 7.90 13.93 18.74
C GLN A 44 7.93 12.67 17.85
N ALA A 45 7.34 12.74 16.65
CA ALA A 45 7.41 11.63 15.71
C ALA A 45 8.82 11.48 15.16
N SER A 46 9.17 10.24 14.83
CA SER A 46 10.40 9.87 14.17
C SER A 46 10.10 8.84 13.09
N ASN A 47 11.08 8.62 12.22
CA ASN A 47 11.04 7.54 11.23
C ASN A 47 10.72 6.17 11.85
N GLN A 48 11.19 5.93 13.08
CA GLN A 48 10.93 4.70 13.81
C GLN A 48 9.47 4.60 14.26
N THR A 49 8.90 5.68 14.82
CA THR A 49 7.50 5.68 15.27
C THR A 49 6.52 5.55 14.10
N LEU A 50 6.87 6.12 12.94
CA LEU A 50 6.13 5.92 11.70
C LEU A 50 6.14 4.44 11.26
N LEU A 51 7.33 3.82 11.25
CA LEU A 51 7.45 2.41 10.87
C LEU A 51 6.69 1.49 11.83
N ASP A 52 6.77 1.76 13.13
CA ASP A 52 6.01 1.03 14.15
C ASP A 52 4.50 1.20 13.98
N LYS A 53 4.04 2.41 13.60
CA LYS A 53 2.63 2.65 13.24
C LYS A 53 2.22 1.87 12.00
N PHE A 54 3.02 1.88 10.93
CA PHE A 54 2.74 1.11 9.72
C PHE A 54 2.63 -0.38 10.04
N LYS A 55 3.58 -0.90 10.81
CA LYS A 55 3.59 -2.30 11.24
C LYS A 55 2.34 -2.62 12.05
N ARG A 56 2.04 -1.84 13.09
CA ARG A 56 0.87 -2.07 13.95
C ARG A 56 -0.45 -2.00 13.20
N GLN A 57 -0.59 -1.08 12.25
CA GLN A 57 -1.85 -0.85 11.55
C GLN A 57 -2.09 -1.86 10.42
N HIS A 58 -1.03 -2.37 9.80
CA HIS A 58 -1.11 -3.22 8.61
C HIS A 58 -0.42 -4.58 8.76
N GLU A 59 -0.13 -5.02 9.99
CA GLU A 59 0.33 -6.38 10.25
C GLU A 59 -0.70 -7.39 9.72
N GLY A 60 -0.26 -8.29 8.84
CA GLY A 60 -1.13 -9.29 8.21
C GLY A 60 -1.85 -8.83 6.94
N ASN A 61 -1.63 -7.61 6.46
CA ASN A 61 -2.13 -7.17 5.16
C ASN A 61 -1.25 -7.74 4.03
N SER A 62 -1.84 -8.50 3.09
CA SER A 62 -1.12 -9.13 1.98
C SER A 62 -0.41 -8.16 1.03
N TYR A 63 -0.72 -6.87 1.09
CA TYR A 63 -0.12 -5.83 0.24
C TYR A 63 1.10 -5.14 0.87
N ILE A 64 1.43 -5.42 2.13
CA ILE A 64 2.61 -4.86 2.79
C ILE A 64 3.34 -5.92 3.61
N GLU A 65 4.66 -5.91 3.52
CA GLU A 65 5.56 -6.78 4.26
C GLU A 65 6.58 -5.93 5.03
N PHE A 66 6.96 -6.40 6.21
CA PHE A 66 7.98 -5.77 7.04
C PHE A 66 9.18 -6.71 7.13
N PRO A 67 10.41 -6.23 6.87
CA PRO A 67 11.61 -7.06 7.00
C PRO A 67 11.77 -7.53 8.46
N ALA A 68 12.26 -8.77 8.62
CA ALA A 68 12.45 -9.40 9.93
C ALA A 68 13.65 -8.83 10.72
N VAL A 69 14.65 -8.29 10.01
CA VAL A 69 15.80 -7.60 10.60
C VAL A 69 15.35 -6.19 11.00
N MET A 70 15.96 -5.59 12.03
CA MET A 70 15.84 -4.16 12.43
C MET A 70 16.34 -3.23 11.31
N GLU A 71 15.73 -3.32 10.14
CA GLU A 71 15.97 -2.47 9.01
C GLU A 71 14.83 -1.46 8.95
N PRO A 72 15.14 -0.15 8.86
CA PRO A 72 14.12 0.89 8.80
C PRO A 72 13.50 0.89 7.40
N ALA A 73 12.69 -0.11 7.08
CA ALA A 73 12.11 -0.28 5.76
C ALA A 73 10.78 -1.03 5.80
N PHE A 74 9.96 -0.84 4.77
CA PHE A 74 8.74 -1.61 4.51
C PHE A 74 8.68 -1.97 3.02
N ILE A 75 7.93 -3.02 2.68
CA ILE A 75 7.84 -3.54 1.32
C ILE A 75 6.38 -3.50 0.89
N ILE A 76 6.07 -2.90 -0.26
CA ILE A 76 4.71 -2.92 -0.83
C ILE A 76 4.67 -3.92 -1.97
N CYS A 77 3.66 -4.79 -1.97
CA CYS A 77 3.37 -5.73 -3.04
C CYS A 77 2.50 -5.07 -4.11
N HIS A 78 3.12 -4.37 -5.05
CA HIS A 78 2.43 -3.74 -6.18
C HIS A 78 2.04 -4.78 -7.23
N TYR A 79 1.15 -4.40 -8.15
CA TYR A 79 0.77 -5.25 -9.29
C TYR A 79 1.99 -5.67 -10.12
N ALA A 80 2.99 -4.79 -10.24
CA ALA A 80 4.23 -5.02 -11.00
C ALA A 80 5.32 -5.76 -10.20
N GLY A 81 5.07 -6.07 -8.92
CA GLY A 81 6.01 -6.76 -8.04
C GLY A 81 6.26 -6.05 -6.70
N LYS A 82 7.11 -6.67 -5.87
CA LYS A 82 7.45 -6.17 -4.54
C LYS A 82 8.48 -5.03 -4.63
N VAL A 83 8.19 -3.91 -3.97
CA VAL A 83 9.09 -2.75 -3.90
C VAL A 83 9.42 -2.45 -2.44
N LYS A 84 10.71 -2.37 -2.12
CA LYS A 84 11.21 -2.03 -0.78
C LYS A 84 11.45 -0.53 -0.66
N TYR A 85 10.88 0.07 0.37
CA TYR A 85 11.02 1.47 0.73
C TYR A 85 11.86 1.58 1.99
N GLY A 86 13.05 2.18 1.86
CA GLY A 86 13.91 2.49 3.00
C GLY A 86 13.55 3.85 3.59
N ILE A 87 13.41 3.90 4.91
CA ILE A 87 13.22 5.11 5.69
C ILE A 87 14.61 5.53 6.22
N LYS A 88 15.04 6.74 5.87
CA LYS A 88 16.34 7.32 6.28
C LYS A 88 16.11 8.50 7.19
#